data_AF-A0A4U3A1C3-F1
#
_entry.id   AF-A0A4U3A1C3-F1
#
_cell.length_a   1.000
_cell.length_b   1.000
_cell.length_c   1.000
_cell.angle_alpha   90.00
_cell.angle_beta   90.00
_cell.angle_gamma   90.00
#
_symmetry.space_group_name_H-M   'P 1'
#
loop_
_entity.id
_entity.type
_entity.pdbx_description
1 polymer ?
#
loop_
_entity_poly.entity_id
_entity_poly.type
_entity_poly.pdbx_seq_one_letter_code
_entity_poly.pdbx_strand_id
1 'polypeptide(L)'
;NSFHIPVYYNIQAINKIRLEGPFHALCNGGHITYIELDGAAMHNKKALKQIVQAMAENGVGYGSINHPVDRCKCCSYHGVIGNECPSCGNEDEANIERIRRITGYLVGDMSKWNSAKRSEEMDRVKHK
;
A
#
# COMPACT_ATOMS: atom_id res chain seq x y z
N ASN A 1 10.11 -9.40 3.12
CA ASN A 1 9.34 -10.66 3.06
C ASN A 1 9.69 -11.32 1.73
N SER A 2 10.14 -12.58 1.70
CA SER A 2 10.60 -13.25 0.47
C SER A 2 11.60 -12.38 -0.35
N PHE A 3 11.41 -12.29 -1.67
CA PHE A 3 12.21 -11.51 -2.61
C PHE A 3 11.90 -10.01 -2.66
N HIS A 4 11.01 -9.50 -1.81
CA HIS A 4 10.64 -8.08 -1.84
C HIS A 4 11.81 -7.19 -1.46
N ILE A 5 11.95 -6.08 -2.19
CA ILE A 5 12.81 -4.96 -1.80
C ILE A 5 12.35 -4.46 -0.41
N PRO A 6 13.28 -4.15 0.52
CA PRO A 6 12.94 -3.69 1.85
C PRO A 6 12.03 -2.45 1.83
N VAL A 7 11.07 -2.41 2.76
CA VAL A 7 10.01 -1.38 2.80
C VAL A 7 10.50 0.04 3.00
N TYR A 8 11.67 0.22 3.63
CA TYR A 8 12.32 1.50 3.85
C TYR A 8 13.19 1.97 2.68
N TYR A 9 13.39 1.13 1.66
CA TYR A 9 14.29 1.43 0.55
C TYR A 9 13.60 2.31 -0.49
N ASN A 10 14.16 3.50 -0.72
CA ASN A 10 13.61 4.46 -1.66
C ASN A 10 13.85 4.02 -3.12
N ILE A 11 12.78 3.62 -3.80
CA ILE A 11 12.83 3.13 -5.18
C ILE A 11 11.58 3.58 -5.96
N GLN A 12 11.75 3.81 -7.27
CA GLN A 12 10.64 4.04 -8.17
C GLN A 12 9.82 2.78 -8.40
N ALA A 13 8.51 2.93 -8.60
CA ALA A 13 7.61 1.78 -8.75
C ALA A 13 8.04 0.86 -9.91
N ILE A 14 8.42 1.46 -11.03
CA ILE A 14 8.89 0.73 -12.22
C ILE A 14 10.16 -0.08 -11.94
N ASN A 15 11.12 0.47 -11.21
CA ASN A 15 12.37 -0.22 -10.92
C ASN A 15 12.14 -1.38 -9.95
N LYS A 16 11.25 -1.20 -8.97
CA LYS A 16 10.84 -2.28 -8.08
C LYS A 16 10.18 -3.43 -8.85
N ILE A 17 9.27 -3.11 -9.78
CA ILE A 17 8.63 -4.10 -10.65
C ILE A 17 9.66 -4.87 -11.48
N ARG A 18 10.62 -4.17 -12.09
CA ARG A 18 11.68 -4.79 -12.90
C ARG A 18 12.57 -5.73 -12.09
N LEU A 19 12.87 -5.37 -10.84
CA LEU A 19 13.73 -6.17 -9.97
C LEU A 19 12.99 -7.37 -9.36
N GLU A 20 11.73 -7.20 -8.95
CA GLU A 20 10.94 -8.26 -8.32
C GLU A 20 10.28 -9.21 -9.33
N GLY A 21 9.90 -8.72 -10.51
CA GLY A 21 9.17 -9.46 -11.54
C GLY A 21 9.79 -10.82 -11.91
N PRO A 22 11.10 -10.91 -12.20
CA PRO A 22 11.74 -12.18 -12.54
C PRO A 22 11.59 -13.27 -11.47
N PHE A 23 11.45 -12.92 -10.19
CA PHE A 23 11.28 -13.89 -9.11
C PHE A 23 9.91 -14.59 -9.14
N HIS A 24 8.90 -14.03 -9.81
CA HIS A 24 7.58 -14.66 -9.93
C HIS A 24 7.67 -15.97 -10.71
N ALA A 25 8.54 -16.05 -11.72
CA ALA A 25 8.82 -17.29 -12.46
C ALA A 25 9.64 -18.32 -11.67
N LEU A 26 10.37 -17.88 -10.64
CA LEU A 26 11.21 -18.74 -9.80
C LEU A 26 10.44 -19.26 -8.56
N CYS A 27 9.42 -18.52 -8.11
CA CYS A 27 8.66 -18.81 -6.89
C CYS A 27 7.27 -19.37 -7.21
N ASN A 28 7.21 -20.57 -7.80
CA ASN A 28 5.95 -21.19 -8.27
C ASN A 28 4.99 -21.65 -7.15
N GLY A 29 5.46 -21.75 -5.90
CA GLY A 29 4.63 -22.08 -4.74
C GLY A 29 3.80 -20.90 -4.21
N GLY A 30 4.01 -19.70 -4.73
CA GLY A 30 3.33 -18.48 -4.32
C GLY A 30 4.26 -17.28 -4.36
N HIS A 31 3.81 -16.22 -5.01
CA HIS A 31 4.53 -14.97 -5.17
C HIS A 31 3.54 -13.81 -5.20
N ILE A 32 3.98 -12.64 -4.77
CA ILE A 32 3.24 -11.38 -4.91
C ILE A 32 4.25 -10.24 -5.04
N THR A 33 3.89 -9.14 -5.69
CA THR A 33 4.63 -7.86 -5.66
C THR A 33 3.71 -6.73 -5.22
N TYR A 34 4.14 -5.97 -4.20
CA TYR A 34 3.41 -4.80 -3.69
C TYR A 34 4.01 -3.50 -4.21
N ILE A 35 3.17 -2.55 -4.63
CA ILE A 35 3.57 -1.18 -4.96
C ILE A 35 2.86 -0.22 -4.03
N GLU A 36 3.62 0.54 -3.25
CA GLU A 36 3.13 1.58 -2.35
C GLU A 36 2.95 2.90 -3.11
N LEU A 37 1.72 3.40 -3.18
CA LEU A 37 1.37 4.70 -3.75
C LEU A 37 0.77 5.62 -2.67
N ASP A 38 0.80 6.92 -2.95
CA ASP A 38 0.20 7.96 -2.12
C ASP A 38 -1.27 8.20 -2.46
N GLY A 39 -1.94 9.02 -1.64
CA GLY A 39 -3.33 9.51 -1.76
C GLY A 39 -3.75 10.03 -3.14
N ALA A 40 -2.79 10.45 -3.98
CA ALA A 40 -3.07 10.99 -5.30
C ALA A 40 -3.36 9.89 -6.36
N ALA A 41 -3.02 8.63 -6.08
CA ALA A 41 -3.23 7.54 -7.02
C ALA A 41 -4.69 7.34 -7.43
N MET A 42 -5.66 7.63 -6.55
CA MET A 42 -7.09 7.56 -6.87
C MET A 42 -7.49 8.48 -8.04
N HIS A 43 -6.81 9.61 -8.18
CA HIS A 43 -7.11 10.61 -9.21
C HIS A 43 -6.21 10.47 -10.45
N ASN A 44 -5.19 9.60 -10.42
CA ASN A 44 -4.23 9.43 -11.50
C ASN A 44 -4.36 8.06 -12.20
N LYS A 45 -5.44 7.91 -12.97
CA LYS A 45 -5.72 6.69 -13.76
C LYS A 45 -4.61 6.34 -14.75
N LYS A 46 -3.90 7.35 -15.28
CA LYS A 46 -2.80 7.15 -16.22
C LYS A 46 -1.61 6.46 -15.53
N ALA A 47 -1.23 6.90 -14.33
CA ALA A 47 -0.17 6.28 -13.55
C ALA A 47 -0.53 4.83 -13.16
N LEU A 48 -1.77 4.58 -12.72
CA LEU A 48 -2.23 3.22 -12.42
C LEU A 48 -2.12 2.30 -13.64
N LYS A 49 -2.55 2.77 -14.82
CA LYS A 49 -2.41 2.00 -16.07
C LYS A 49 -0.94 1.68 -16.38
N GLN A 50 -0.05 2.66 -16.23
CA GLN A 50 1.39 2.47 -16.48
C GLN A 50 2.00 1.43 -15.53
N ILE A 51 1.62 1.45 -14.24
CA ILE A 51 2.08 0.49 -13.25
C ILE A 51 1.60 -0.92 -13.58
N VAL A 52 0.31 -1.09 -13.90
CA VAL A 52 -0.25 -2.40 -14.27
C VAL A 52 0.40 -2.94 -15.55
N GLN A 53 0.61 -2.08 -16.54
CA GLN A 53 1.27 -2.47 -17.78
C GLN A 53 2.74 -2.89 -17.52
N ALA A 54 3.46 -2.12 -16.71
CA ALA A 54 4.82 -2.47 -16.30
C ALA A 54 4.89 -3.80 -15.55
N MET A 55 3.92 -4.10 -14.69
CA MET A 55 3.83 -5.40 -14.00
C MET A 55 3.72 -6.53 -15.02
N ALA A 56 2.80 -6.41 -15.98
CA ALA A 56 2.60 -7.41 -17.03
C ALA A 56 3.86 -7.60 -17.89
N GLU A 57 4.50 -6.51 -18.31
CA GLU A 57 5.71 -6.54 -19.15
C GLU A 57 6.93 -7.14 -18.46
N ASN A 58 6.98 -7.11 -17.12
CA ASN A 58 8.10 -7.64 -16.33
C ASN A 58 7.80 -8.98 -15.66
N GLY A 59 6.71 -9.66 -16.06
CA GLY A 59 6.41 -11.02 -15.60
C GLY A 59 5.86 -11.11 -14.17
N VAL A 60 5.31 -10.02 -13.63
CA VAL A 60 4.61 -10.05 -12.34
C VAL A 60 3.28 -10.80 -12.52
N GLY A 61 3.20 -12.02 -11.98
CA GLY A 61 2.01 -12.87 -12.05
C GLY A 61 0.92 -12.45 -11.06
N TYR A 62 1.30 -12.03 -9.85
CA TYR A 62 0.37 -11.52 -8.85
C TYR A 62 0.85 -10.19 -8.27
N GLY A 63 0.19 -9.09 -8.68
CA GLY A 63 0.53 -7.73 -8.26
C GLY A 63 -0.54 -7.12 -7.36
N SER A 64 -0.13 -6.26 -6.44
CA SER A 64 -1.03 -5.46 -5.62
C SER A 64 -0.52 -4.04 -5.46
N ILE A 65 -1.44 -3.08 -5.51
CA ILE A 65 -1.16 -1.67 -5.32
C ILE A 65 -1.76 -1.26 -3.97
N ASN A 66 -0.90 -0.79 -3.08
CA ASN A 66 -1.26 -0.32 -1.76
C ASN A 66 -1.41 1.20 -1.80
N HIS A 67 -2.51 1.67 -1.23
CA HIS A 67 -2.85 3.07 -1.14
C HIS A 67 -3.54 3.32 0.20
N PRO A 68 -3.23 4.44 0.90
CA PRO A 68 -3.88 4.74 2.17
C PRO A 68 -5.37 4.98 1.97
N VAL A 69 -6.20 4.22 2.67
CA VAL A 69 -7.65 4.42 2.73
C VAL A 69 -8.03 4.56 4.19
N ASP A 70 -8.55 5.72 4.56
CA ASP A 70 -9.06 5.99 5.90
C ASP A 70 -10.57 6.20 5.84
N ARG A 71 -11.26 5.79 6.90
CA ARG A 71 -12.71 5.96 7.06
C ARG A 71 -13.03 6.62 8.39
N CYS A 72 -13.74 7.74 8.37
CA CYS A 72 -14.26 8.37 9.58
C CYS A 72 -15.55 7.67 10.02
N LYS A 73 -15.59 7.12 11.24
CA LYS A 73 -16.78 6.46 11.80
C LYS A 73 -17.93 7.43 12.11
N CYS A 74 -17.61 8.71 12.38
CA CYS A 74 -18.62 9.71 12.74
C CYS A 74 -19.47 10.14 11.54
N CYS A 75 -18.85 10.33 10.37
CA CYS A 75 -19.53 10.90 9.19
C CYS A 75 -19.41 10.04 7.92
N SER A 76 -18.79 8.87 8.00
CA SER A 76 -18.53 7.99 6.85
C SER A 76 -17.71 8.62 5.72
N TYR A 77 -16.90 9.65 6.02
CA TYR A 77 -15.93 10.18 5.05
C TYR A 77 -14.90 9.10 4.71
N HIS A 78 -14.58 8.98 3.41
CA HIS A 78 -13.56 8.07 2.89
C HIS A 78 -12.48 8.88 2.17
N GLY A 79 -11.22 8.67 2.54
CA GLY A 79 -10.09 9.40 1.97
C GLY A 79 -8.84 9.24 2.84
N VAL A 80 -7.82 10.05 2.61
CA VAL A 80 -6.67 10.13 3.53
C VAL A 80 -7.03 11.14 4.62
N ILE A 81 -7.01 10.70 5.87
CA ILE A 81 -7.31 11.55 7.03
C ILE A 81 -6.00 11.81 7.78
N GLY A 82 -5.68 13.08 8.01
CA GLY A 82 -4.53 13.50 8.82
C GLY A 82 -4.82 13.36 10.32
N ASN A 83 -4.75 14.49 11.03
CA ASN A 83 -5.11 14.58 12.45
C ASN A 83 -6.62 14.81 12.66
N GLU A 84 -7.29 15.40 11.67
CA GLU A 84 -8.69 15.80 11.76
C GLU A 84 -9.45 15.34 10.51
N CYS A 85 -10.67 14.84 10.68
CA CYS A 85 -11.55 14.49 9.57
C CYS A 85 -11.98 15.76 8.81
N PRO A 86 -11.69 15.88 7.49
CA PRO A 86 -12.00 17.10 6.73
C PRO A 86 -13.50 17.33 6.50
N SER A 87 -14.35 16.34 6.82
CA SER A 87 -15.81 16.41 6.63
C SER A 87 -16.56 16.82 7.90
N CYS A 88 -16.14 16.34 9.07
CA CYS A 88 -16.86 16.55 10.33
C CYS A 88 -16.01 17.08 11.49
N GLY A 89 -14.72 17.34 11.26
CA GLY A 89 -13.81 17.88 12.27
C GLY A 89 -13.45 16.93 13.41
N ASN A 90 -13.70 15.61 13.25
CA ASN A 90 -13.33 14.65 14.29
C ASN A 90 -11.80 14.50 14.37
N GLU A 91 -11.25 14.80 15.54
CA GLU A 91 -9.82 14.59 15.89
C GLU A 91 -9.59 13.29 16.68
N ASP A 92 -10.64 12.63 17.16
CA ASP A 92 -10.51 11.39 17.92
C ASP A 92 -10.10 10.23 17.00
N GLU A 93 -8.85 9.80 17.13
CA GLU A 93 -8.25 8.69 16.39
C GLU A 93 -9.02 7.37 16.58
N ALA A 94 -9.72 7.16 17.71
CA ALA A 94 -10.55 5.96 17.92
C ALA A 94 -11.74 5.90 16.92
N ASN A 95 -12.15 7.06 16.39
CA ASN A 95 -13.18 7.21 15.39
C ASN A 95 -12.64 7.26 13.95
N ILE A 96 -11.33 7.05 13.76
CA ILE A 96 -10.69 6.98 12.45
C ILE A 96 -10.23 5.53 12.22
N GLU A 97 -10.77 4.89 11.18
CA GLU A 97 -10.28 3.59 10.72
C GLU A 97 -9.22 3.78 9.66
N ARG A 98 -7.97 3.43 9.98
CA ARG A 98 -6.86 3.43 9.02
C ARG A 98 -6.73 2.05 8.41
N ILE A 99 -7.28 1.87 7.20
CA ILE A 99 -7.23 0.60 6.49
C ILE A 99 -5.86 0.49 5.81
N ARG A 100 -5.06 -0.50 6.21
CA ARG A 100 -3.70 -0.74 5.68
C ARG A 100 -3.50 -2.20 5.32
N ARG A 101 -2.66 -2.47 4.33
CA ARG A 101 -2.19 -3.81 3.95
C ARG A 101 -0.70 -3.96 4.30
N ILE A 102 -0.40 -4.69 5.36
CA ILE A 102 0.99 -4.86 5.83
C ILE A 102 1.55 -6.22 5.40
N THR A 103 0.88 -7.33 5.75
CA THR A 103 1.33 -8.70 5.44
C THR A 103 0.53 -9.39 4.33
N GLY A 104 -0.21 -8.63 3.53
CA GLY A 104 -0.92 -9.13 2.35
C GLY A 104 -2.43 -9.16 2.41
N TYR A 105 -3.06 -8.86 3.56
CA TYR A 105 -4.50 -8.61 3.68
C TYR A 105 -4.78 -7.23 4.28
N LEU A 106 -5.96 -6.67 3.99
CA LEU A 106 -6.39 -5.38 4.54
C LEU A 106 -6.92 -5.57 5.95
N VAL A 107 -6.48 -4.70 6.86
CA VAL A 107 -7.00 -4.63 8.22
C VAL A 107 -7.43 -3.19 8.48
N GLY A 108 -8.69 -3.01 8.87
CA GLY A 108 -9.28 -1.69 9.13
C GLY A 108 -8.96 -1.08 10.49
N ASP A 109 -8.12 -1.73 11.28
CA ASP A 109 -7.75 -1.29 12.61
C ASP A 109 -6.28 -1.62 12.90
N MET A 110 -5.47 -0.58 13.08
CA MET A 110 -4.05 -0.71 13.39
C MET A 110 -3.80 -1.31 14.78
N SER A 111 -4.78 -1.25 15.69
CA SER A 111 -4.70 -1.85 17.02
C SER A 111 -4.54 -3.38 16.96
N LYS A 112 -5.06 -4.01 15.89
CA LYS A 112 -4.99 -5.46 15.65
C LYS A 112 -3.61 -5.95 15.25
N TRP A 113 -2.70 -5.05 14.89
CA TRP A 113 -1.31 -5.38 14.58
C TRP A 113 -0.42 -5.33 15.81
N ASN A 114 0.54 -6.25 15.88
CA ASN A 114 1.60 -6.22 16.89
C ASN A 114 2.56 -5.04 16.66
N SER A 115 3.39 -4.74 17.66
CA SER A 115 4.33 -3.61 17.61
C SER A 115 5.29 -3.66 16.42
N ALA A 116 5.79 -4.85 16.07
CA ALA A 116 6.68 -5.03 14.92
C ALA A 116 6.01 -4.67 13.58
N LYS A 117 4.74 -5.05 13.39
CA LYS A 117 3.99 -4.73 12.17
C LYS A 117 3.58 -3.27 12.07
N ARG A 118 3.33 -2.61 13.21
CA ARG A 118 3.13 -1.15 13.23
C ARG A 118 4.42 -0.42 12.83
N SER A 119 5.57 -0.84 13.35
CA SER A 119 6.87 -0.27 12.95
C SER A 119 7.14 -0.47 11.45
N GLU A 120 6.89 -1.68 10.92
CA GLU A 120 7.07 -1.96 9.49
C GLU A 120 6.18 -1.07 8.60
N GLU A 121 4.98 -0.69 9.06
CA GLU A 121 4.11 0.25 8.34
C GLU A 121 4.67 1.66 8.36
N MET A 122 5.17 2.12 9.51
CA MET A 122 5.81 3.43 9.64
C MET A 122 7.06 3.56 8.76
N ASP A 123 7.79 2.45 8.56
CA ASP A 123 9.00 2.42 7.74
C ASP A 123 8.71 2.37 6.23
N ARG A 124 7.44 2.21 5.80
CA ARG A 124 7.09 2.11 4.37
C ARG A 124 7.24 3.44 3.66
N VAL A 125 8.10 3.46 2.63
CA VAL A 125 8.22 4.60 1.72
C VAL A 125 7.30 4.44 0.51
N LYS A 126 6.77 5.58 0.04
CA LYS A 126 5.95 5.62 -1.18
C LYS A 126 6.86 5.61 -2.40
N HIS A 127 6.53 4.80 -3.39
CA HIS A 127 7.29 4.74 -4.63
C HIS A 127 6.93 5.93 -5.51
N LYS A 128 7.97 6.62 -6.03
CA LYS A 128 7.83 7.71 -7.00
C LYS A 128 7.57 7.19 -8.41
#